data_AF-A0A927ARZ6-F1
#
_entry.id   AF-A0A927ARZ6-F1
#
_cell.length_a   1.000
_cell.length_b   1.000
_cell.length_c   1.000
_cell.angle_alpha   90.00
_cell.angle_beta   90.00
_cell.angle_gamma   90.00
#
_symmetry.space_group_name_H-M   'P 1'
#
loop_
_entity.id
_entity.type
_entity.pdbx_description
1 polymer ?
#
loop_
_entity_poly.entity_id
_entity_poly.type
_entity_poly.pdbx_seq_one_letter_code
_entity_poly.pdbx_strand_id
1 'polypeptide(L)'
;MSTFTIDFPGTADQFATKAGTAIKEKGGTFDGDASKGNFHLKTPAGAVEGTYEVRGNVAGNPTPVSVTINKKPFFVSAHMIEEAIKGFL
;
A
#
# COMPACT_ATOMS: atom_id res chain seq x y z
N MET A 1 0.17 13.08 -8.37
CA MET A 1 -0.20 12.38 -7.13
C MET A 1 -1.55 11.73 -7.37
N SER A 2 -1.71 10.45 -7.04
CA SER A 2 -2.97 9.72 -7.21
C SER A 2 -3.32 9.02 -5.91
N THR A 3 -4.57 9.06 -5.48
CA THR A 3 -5.04 8.42 -4.25
C THR A 3 -6.19 7.49 -4.57
N PHE A 4 -6.19 6.32 -3.95
CA PHE A 4 -7.26 5.34 -4.04
C PHE A 4 -7.48 4.70 -2.67
N THR A 5 -8.66 4.11 -2.48
CA THR A 5 -9.02 3.42 -1.24
C THR A 5 -9.19 1.94 -1.51
N ILE A 6 -8.70 1.11 -0.59
CA ILE A 6 -8.87 -0.34 -0.61
C ILE A 6 -9.56 -0.77 0.68
N ASP A 7 -10.49 -1.73 0.56
CA ASP A 7 -11.14 -2.36 1.70
C ASP A 7 -10.39 -3.66 2.03
N PHE A 8 -9.55 -3.62 3.07
CA PHE A 8 -8.79 -4.78 3.49
C PHE A 8 -9.63 -5.69 4.39
N PRO A 9 -9.79 -6.99 4.09
CA PRO A 9 -10.69 -7.88 4.84
C PRO A 9 -10.19 -8.26 6.25
N GLY A 10 -9.00 -7.81 6.66
CA GLY A 10 -8.43 -8.02 8.00
C GLY A 10 -8.27 -6.72 8.79
N THR A 11 -7.57 -6.81 9.92
CA THR A 11 -7.29 -5.64 10.78
C THR A 11 -6.18 -4.76 10.20
N ALA A 12 -6.08 -3.54 10.72
CA ALA A 12 -5.03 -2.61 10.30
C ALA A 12 -3.60 -3.12 10.57
N ASP A 13 -3.37 -3.81 11.69
CA ASP A 13 -2.08 -4.46 11.99
C ASP A 13 -1.75 -5.57 10.99
N GLN A 14 -2.75 -6.36 10.60
CA GLN A 14 -2.58 -7.38 9.57
C GLN A 14 -2.27 -6.76 8.21
N PHE A 15 -2.93 -5.64 7.87
CA PHE A 15 -2.62 -4.87 6.67
C PHE A 15 -1.15 -4.41 6.68
N ALA A 16 -0.71 -3.72 7.73
CA ALA A 16 0.65 -3.19 7.82
C ALA A 16 1.71 -4.31 7.73
N THR A 17 1.45 -5.44 8.40
CA THR A 17 2.33 -6.62 8.36
C THR A 17 2.38 -7.25 6.95
N LYS A 18 1.22 -7.46 6.30
CA LYS A 18 1.15 -8.03 4.95
C LYS A 18 1.79 -7.11 3.91
N ALA A 19 1.38 -5.84 3.89
CA ALA A 19 1.91 -4.84 2.96
C ALA A 19 3.43 -4.71 3.13
N GLY A 20 3.91 -4.60 4.37
CA GLY A 20 5.34 -4.53 4.66
C GLY A 20 6.11 -5.76 4.21
N THR A 21 5.56 -6.97 4.40
CA THR A 21 6.17 -8.22 3.94
C THR A 21 6.25 -8.26 2.42
N ALA A 22 5.13 -8.02 1.72
CA ALA A 22 5.08 -8.04 0.26
C ALA A 22 6.02 -7.01 -0.38
N ILE A 23 6.11 -5.80 0.19
CA ILE A 23 7.00 -4.75 -0.30
C ILE A 23 8.47 -5.12 -0.08
N LYS A 24 8.82 -5.68 1.09
CA LYS A 24 10.18 -6.14 1.40
C LYS A 24 10.60 -7.32 0.51
N GLU A 25 9.71 -8.29 0.26
CA GLU A 25 9.97 -9.44 -0.63
C GLU A 25 10.30 -9.00 -2.06
N LYS A 26 9.73 -7.88 -2.50
CA LYS A 26 10.00 -7.28 -3.81
C LYS A 26 11.20 -6.33 -3.80
N GLY A 27 12.02 -6.33 -2.73
CA GLY A 27 13.22 -5.50 -2.60
C GLY A 27 12.94 -4.01 -2.32
N GLY A 28 11.73 -3.70 -1.84
CA GLY A 28 11.34 -2.37 -1.39
C GLY A 28 11.56 -2.14 0.11
N THR A 29 11.22 -0.94 0.55
CA THR A 29 11.20 -0.53 1.96
C THR A 29 9.78 -0.11 2.35
N PHE A 30 9.35 -0.55 3.51
CA PHE A 30 8.07 -0.19 4.11
C PHE A 30 8.32 0.30 5.53
N ASP A 31 7.86 1.51 5.81
CA ASP A 31 8.02 2.19 7.08
C ASP A 31 6.65 2.73 7.51
N GLY A 32 5.99 2.02 8.43
CA GLY A 32 4.60 2.30 8.77
C GLY A 32 4.05 1.41 9.87
N ASP A 33 2.92 1.84 10.43
CA ASP A 33 2.19 1.19 11.50
C ASP A 33 0.71 0.90 11.12
N ALA A 34 -0.09 0.45 12.08
CA ALA A 34 -1.52 0.16 11.92
C ALA A 34 -2.39 1.41 11.66
N SER A 35 -1.82 2.61 11.60
CA SER A 35 -2.53 3.85 11.29
C SER A 35 -2.07 4.46 9.98
N LYS A 36 -0.76 4.54 9.74
CA LYS A 36 -0.20 5.17 8.53
C LYS A 36 1.24 4.76 8.30
N GLY A 37 1.72 5.03 7.09
CA GLY A 37 3.11 4.82 6.76
C GLY A 37 3.46 5.29 5.36
N ASN A 38 4.72 5.10 5.03
CA ASN A 38 5.30 5.32 3.72
C ASN A 38 5.89 4.01 3.19
N PHE A 39 5.92 3.91 1.87
CA PHE A 39 6.53 2.79 1.19
C PHE A 39 7.25 3.23 -0.06
N HIS A 40 8.29 2.48 -0.37
CA HIS A 40 9.07 2.63 -1.57
C HIS A 40 9.37 1.25 -2.14
N LEU A 41 9.00 1.06 -3.39
CA LEU A 41 9.13 -0.19 -4.10
C LEU A 41 10.01 0.01 -5.33
N LYS A 42 11.11 -0.73 -5.41
CA LYS A 42 11.93 -0.80 -6.63
C LYS A 42 11.45 -1.97 -7.47
N THR A 43 10.62 -1.69 -8.47
CA THR A 43 10.22 -2.70 -9.44
C THR A 43 11.16 -2.69 -10.64
N PRO A 44 11.24 -3.78 -11.44
CA PRO A 44 11.91 -3.74 -12.75
C PRO A 44 11.33 -2.66 -13.67
N ALA A 45 10.04 -2.34 -13.48
CA ALA A 45 9.34 -1.25 -14.14
C ALA A 45 9.64 0.14 -13.52
N GLY A 46 10.60 0.25 -12.59
CA GLY A 46 10.99 1.51 -11.95
C GLY A 46 10.51 1.67 -10.51
N ALA A 47 10.91 2.78 -9.90
CA ALA A 47 10.64 3.09 -8.50
C ALA A 47 9.24 3.68 -8.30
N VAL A 48 8.49 3.11 -7.35
CA VAL A 48 7.18 3.59 -6.90
C VAL A 48 7.30 4.01 -5.44
N GLU A 49 6.93 5.24 -5.13
CA GLU A 49 6.93 5.79 -3.77
C GLU A 49 5.51 6.27 -3.44
N GLY A 50 5.05 5.93 -2.24
CA GLY A 50 3.71 6.29 -1.79
C GLY A 50 3.58 6.27 -0.27
N THR A 51 2.42 6.70 0.19
CA THR A 51 1.99 6.62 1.59
C THR A 51 0.68 5.89 1.69
N TYR A 52 0.38 5.37 2.87
CA TYR A 52 -0.93 4.83 3.20
C TYR A 52 -1.43 5.39 4.51
N GLU A 53 -2.75 5.41 4.66
CA GLU A 53 -3.46 5.85 5.85
C GLU A 53 -4.68 4.96 6.04
N VAL A 54 -4.77 4.31 7.20
CA VAL A 54 -5.90 3.49 7.59
C VAL A 54 -7.02 4.42 8.08
N ARG A 55 -8.17 4.36 7.41
CA ARG A 55 -9.35 5.20 7.65
C ARG A 55 -10.44 4.36 8.30
N GLY A 56 -10.66 4.46 9.61
CA GLY A 56 -11.81 3.82 10.27
C GLY A 56 -11.47 3.05 11.54
N ASN A 57 -12.48 2.38 12.12
CA ASN A 57 -12.30 1.64 13.36
C ASN A 57 -11.40 0.41 13.13
N VAL A 58 -10.23 0.43 13.77
CA VAL A 58 -9.15 -0.58 13.76
C VAL A 58 -9.65 -2.00 14.15
N ALA A 59 -10.87 -2.10 14.69
CA ALA A 59 -11.48 -3.33 15.19
C ALA A 59 -12.59 -3.91 14.27
N GLY A 60 -12.91 -3.29 13.13
CA GLY A 60 -13.97 -3.75 12.22
C GLY A 60 -13.43 -4.14 10.84
N ASN A 61 -13.80 -5.32 10.35
CA ASN A 61 -13.56 -5.72 8.96
C ASN A 61 -14.76 -5.27 8.09
N PRO A 62 -14.52 -4.70 6.89
CA PRO A 62 -13.21 -4.43 6.30
C PRO A 62 -12.56 -3.15 6.85
N THR A 63 -11.24 -3.15 6.92
CA THR A 63 -10.41 -1.99 7.28
C THR A 63 -10.18 -1.13 6.02
N PRO A 64 -10.73 0.09 5.94
CA PRO A 64 -10.50 0.96 4.80
C PRO A 64 -9.09 1.54 4.85
N VAL A 65 -8.32 1.41 3.78
CA VAL A 65 -6.98 1.97 3.68
C VAL A 65 -6.90 2.90 2.47
N SER A 66 -6.56 4.16 2.72
CA SER A 66 -6.28 5.13 1.67
C SER A 66 -4.81 5.08 1.31
N VAL A 67 -4.51 4.78 0.06
CA VAL A 67 -3.15 4.71 -0.47
C VAL A 67 -2.93 5.88 -1.42
N THR A 68 -1.86 6.63 -1.21
CA THR A 68 -1.46 7.76 -2.04
C THR A 68 -0.14 7.44 -2.74
N ILE A 69 -0.12 7.54 -4.06
CA ILE A 69 1.09 7.39 -4.87
C ILE A 69 1.69 8.79 -5.12
N ASN A 70 2.81 9.05 -4.48
CA ASN A 70 3.56 10.30 -4.58
C ASN A 70 4.42 10.31 -5.84
N LYS A 71 5.10 9.19 -6.14
CA LYS A 71 5.99 9.06 -7.28
C LYS A 71 5.82 7.70 -7.92
N LYS A 72 5.72 7.70 -9.24
CA LYS A 72 5.64 6.47 -10.04
C LYS A 72 6.33 6.67 -11.37
N PRO A 73 6.80 5.60 -12.02
CA PRO A 73 7.27 5.65 -13.39
C PRO A 73 6.14 6.13 -14.30
N PHE A 74 6.44 6.95 -15.32
CA PHE A 74 5.42 7.55 -16.18
C PHE A 74 4.58 6.51 -16.93
N PHE A 75 5.16 5.34 -17.21
CA PHE A 75 4.52 4.23 -17.90
C PHE A 75 3.72 3.28 -16.99
N VAL A 76 3.83 3.41 -15.66
CA VAL A 76 3.02 2.63 -14.71
C VAL A 76 1.80 3.46 -14.33
N SER A 77 0.59 2.96 -14.57
CA SER A 77 -0.64 3.62 -14.16
C SER A 77 -0.89 3.44 -12.66
N ALA A 78 -1.65 4.35 -12.04
CA ALA A 78 -2.07 4.17 -10.64
C ALA A 78 -2.90 2.89 -10.46
N HIS A 79 -3.68 2.53 -11.48
CA HIS A 79 -4.50 1.32 -11.49
C HIS A 79 -3.67 0.03 -11.42
N MET A 80 -2.53 -0.04 -12.14
CA MET A 80 -1.64 -1.22 -12.03
C MET A 80 -1.04 -1.38 -10.64
N ILE A 81 -0.75 -0.27 -9.95
CA ILE A 81 -0.23 -0.29 -8.57
C ILE A 81 -1.34 -0.71 -7.61
N GLU A 82 -2.55 -0.20 -7.79
CA GLU A 82 -3.73 -0.60 -7.04
C GLU A 82 -4.03 -2.10 -7.19
N GLU A 83 -4.06 -2.61 -8.43
CA GLU A 83 -4.25 -4.04 -8.73
C GLU A 83 -3.17 -4.92 -8.09
N ALA A 84 -1.90 -4.49 -8.18
CA ALA A 84 -0.81 -5.21 -7.54
C ALA A 84 -1.00 -5.28 -6.02
N ILE A 85 -1.31 -4.14 -5.37
CA ILE A 85 -1.56 -4.07 -3.93
C ILE A 85 -2.75 -4.94 -3.55
N LYS A 86 -3.87 -4.86 -4.29
CA LYS A 86 -5.05 -5.71 -4.08
C LYS A 86 -4.74 -7.20 -4.25
N GLY A 87 -3.85 -7.56 -5.18
CA GLY A 87 -3.44 -8.95 -5.40
C GLY A 87 -2.53 -9.53 -4.30
N PHE A 88 -1.89 -8.69 -3.48
CA PHE A 88 -1.05 -9.14 -2.37
C PHE A 88 -1.80 -9.29 -1.03
N LEU A 89 -2.98 -8.70 -0.92
CA LEU A 89 -3.76 -8.60 0.33
C LEU A 89 -4.76 -9.75 0.48
#